data_AF-A0A832Q0L9-F1
#
_entry.id   AF-A0A832Q0L9-F1
#
_cell.length_a   1.000
_cell.length_b   1.000
_cell.length_c   1.000
_cell.angle_alpha   90.00
_cell.angle_beta   90.00
_cell.angle_gamma   90.00
#
_symmetry.space_group_name_H-M   'P 1'
#
loop_
_entity.id
_entity.type
_entity.pdbx_description
1 polymer ?
#
loop_
_entity_poly.entity_id
_entity_poly.type
_entity_poly.pdbx_seq_one_letter_code
_entity_poly.pdbx_strand_id
1 'polypeptide(L)'
;MIKLFIVLFSLVISLGTVKSQGLTVKAEADFVSAYIWRGLYVGPASIQPGISLSANGLTLGVWGSSSFNSSWREFDLYVRYSIGNLSLLITDYFLPHDLPNGDKVSYFNFSEHVVEATLSYTFGESLPLTFVWNTNFVGDEDYSTFVEASYTIPTSFADIDLIVGVTPKTGYYSDGFAFVVTSIKASKEISVNDNFSVPLYTQAILNPDSKDVFLVFGVKF
;
A
#
# COMPACT_ATOMS: atom_id res chain seq x y z
N MET A 1 2.96 -19.20 10.17
CA MET A 1 3.60 -18.53 9.01
C MET A 1 4.10 -19.52 7.95
N ILE A 2 4.71 -20.67 8.29
CA ILE A 2 4.89 -21.78 7.32
C ILE A 2 3.60 -22.14 6.57
N LYS A 3 2.44 -22.15 7.27
CA LYS A 3 1.13 -22.36 6.64
C LYS A 3 0.75 -21.26 5.63
N LEU A 4 1.11 -20.00 5.89
CA LEU A 4 0.85 -18.88 4.97
C LEU A 4 1.73 -19.00 3.72
N PHE A 5 3.00 -19.35 3.89
CA PHE A 5 3.91 -19.63 2.79
C PHE A 5 3.42 -20.80 1.92
N ILE A 6 2.94 -21.90 2.53
CA ILE A 6 2.35 -23.03 1.80
C ILE A 6 1.09 -22.61 1.03
N VAL A 7 0.25 -21.76 1.61
CA VAL A 7 -0.95 -21.22 0.95
C VAL A 7 -0.57 -20.33 -0.23
N LEU A 8 0.37 -19.39 -0.05
CA LEU A 8 0.90 -18.53 -1.12
C LEU A 8 1.50 -19.37 -2.24
N PHE A 9 2.31 -20.39 -1.91
CA PHE A 9 2.91 -21.29 -2.89
C PHE A 9 1.85 -22.10 -3.66
N SER A 10 0.80 -22.56 -2.97
CA SER A 10 -0.32 -23.27 -3.59
C SER A 10 -1.13 -22.36 -4.54
N LEU A 11 -1.30 -21.08 -4.18
CA LEU A 11 -1.93 -20.07 -5.03
C LEU A 11 -1.11 -19.79 -6.30
N VAL A 12 0.23 -19.73 -6.18
CA VAL A 12 1.13 -19.59 -7.34
C VAL A 12 0.98 -20.78 -8.29
N ILE A 13 0.96 -22.01 -7.77
CA ILE A 13 0.73 -23.22 -8.60
C ILE A 13 -0.62 -23.14 -9.32
N SER A 14 -1.66 -22.67 -8.62
CA SER A 14 -3.01 -22.52 -9.18
C SER A 14 -3.02 -21.55 -10.36
N LEU A 15 -2.32 -20.41 -10.25
CA LEU A 15 -2.16 -19.45 -11.35
C LEU A 15 -1.34 -20.02 -12.51
N GLY A 16 -0.37 -20.90 -12.24
CA GLY A 16 0.40 -21.60 -13.27
C GLY A 16 -0.41 -22.53 -14.18
N THR A 17 -1.63 -22.90 -13.77
CA THR A 17 -2.57 -23.70 -14.59
C THR A 17 -3.46 -22.86 -15.51
N VAL A 18 -3.46 -21.52 -15.34
CA VAL A 18 -4.21 -20.59 -16.18
C VAL A 18 -3.48 -20.43 -17.51
N LYS A 19 -4.23 -20.45 -18.62
CA LYS A 19 -3.66 -20.18 -19.95
C LYS A 19 -3.04 -18.78 -19.97
N SER A 20 -1.91 -18.60 -20.66
CA SER A 20 -1.22 -17.30 -20.71
C SER A 20 -2.09 -16.14 -21.18
N GLN A 21 -3.10 -16.38 -22.02
CA GLN A 21 -4.03 -15.34 -22.47
C GLN A 21 -4.96 -14.81 -21.36
N GLY A 22 -5.15 -15.55 -20.28
CA GLY A 22 -5.96 -15.14 -19.12
C GLY A 22 -5.14 -14.54 -17.98
N LEU A 23 -3.84 -14.34 -18.19
CA LEU A 23 -2.88 -13.92 -17.18
C LEU A 23 -2.41 -12.50 -17.48
N THR A 24 -2.56 -11.60 -16.50
CA THR A 24 -2.03 -10.24 -16.58
C THR A 24 -0.79 -10.13 -15.71
N VAL A 25 0.31 -9.67 -16.29
CA VAL A 25 1.54 -9.33 -15.56
C VAL A 25 1.66 -7.82 -15.53
N LYS A 26 1.93 -7.26 -14.35
CA LYS A 26 2.23 -5.84 -14.19
C LYS A 26 3.57 -5.69 -13.49
N ALA A 27 4.45 -4.87 -14.05
CA ALA A 27 5.66 -4.39 -13.39
C ALA A 27 5.52 -2.88 -13.24
N GLU A 28 5.85 -2.36 -12.06
CA GLU A 28 5.71 -0.94 -11.72
C GLU A 28 6.87 -0.46 -10.86
N ALA A 29 7.10 0.85 -10.86
CA ALA A 29 8.08 1.48 -9.98
C ALA A 29 7.68 2.93 -9.68
N ASP A 30 7.26 3.18 -8.44
CA ASP A 30 6.90 4.53 -8.01
C ASP A 30 8.12 5.27 -7.45
N PHE A 31 8.18 6.58 -7.66
CA PHE A 31 9.12 7.48 -7.01
C PHE A 31 8.36 8.41 -6.09
N VAL A 32 8.79 8.54 -4.84
CA VAL A 32 8.16 9.42 -3.85
C VAL A 32 9.20 10.32 -3.20
N SER A 33 8.83 11.58 -2.94
CA SER A 33 9.70 12.54 -2.26
C SER A 33 9.89 12.22 -0.76
N ALA A 34 8.94 11.48 -0.19
CA ALA A 34 9.00 10.87 1.13
C ALA A 34 8.05 9.68 1.18
N TYR A 35 8.40 8.64 1.94
CA TYR A 35 7.50 7.52 2.17
C TYR A 35 6.67 7.77 3.43
N ILE A 36 5.38 8.04 3.23
CA ILE A 36 4.40 8.25 4.29
C ILE A 36 3.41 7.07 4.29
N TRP A 37 3.32 6.37 5.42
CA TRP A 37 2.39 5.25 5.60
C TRP A 37 1.30 5.67 6.57
N ARG A 38 0.09 5.93 6.05
CA ARG A 38 -1.12 6.22 6.86
C ARG A 38 -0.91 7.35 7.88
N GLY A 39 -0.22 8.41 7.45
CA GLY A 39 0.07 9.58 8.27
C GLY A 39 1.35 9.47 9.11
N LEU A 40 2.09 8.37 9.01
CA LEU A 40 3.37 8.19 9.67
C LEU A 40 4.52 8.39 8.68
N TYR A 41 5.55 9.14 9.08
CA TYR A 41 6.78 9.22 8.32
C TYR A 41 7.56 7.92 8.46
N VAL A 42 7.78 7.23 7.35
CA VAL A 42 8.48 5.94 7.32
C VAL A 42 9.90 6.10 6.80
N GLY A 43 10.08 6.88 5.74
CA GLY A 43 11.39 7.06 5.14
C GLY A 43 11.49 8.28 4.24
N PRO A 44 12.72 8.66 3.86
CA PRO A 44 12.96 9.78 2.97
C PRO A 44 12.55 9.41 1.54
N ALA A 45 12.97 10.23 0.56
CA ALA A 45 12.74 9.95 -0.85
C ALA A 45 13.12 8.50 -1.20
N SER A 46 12.21 7.81 -1.88
CA SER A 46 12.30 6.36 -2.10
C SER A 46 11.84 5.99 -3.50
N ILE A 47 12.38 4.87 -4.00
CA ILE A 47 11.84 4.12 -5.13
C ILE A 47 11.04 2.93 -4.59
N GLN A 48 9.91 2.63 -5.23
CA GLN A 48 8.94 1.66 -4.76
C GLN A 48 8.54 0.69 -5.88
N PRO A 49 9.36 -0.34 -6.16
CA PRO A 49 9.09 -1.30 -7.22
C PRO A 49 7.98 -2.30 -6.84
N GLY A 50 7.26 -2.78 -7.85
CA GLY A 50 6.25 -3.81 -7.69
C GLY A 50 6.18 -4.74 -8.89
N ILE A 51 5.86 -6.02 -8.64
CA ILE A 51 5.52 -7.00 -9.67
C ILE A 51 4.27 -7.74 -9.22
N SER A 52 3.29 -7.89 -10.13
CA SER A 52 2.09 -8.64 -9.85
C SER A 52 1.65 -9.53 -11.00
N LEU A 53 0.95 -10.60 -10.62
CA LEU A 53 0.35 -11.59 -11.49
C LEU A 53 -1.13 -11.71 -11.16
N SER A 54 -2.00 -11.50 -12.13
CA SER A 54 -3.45 -11.49 -11.91
C SER A 54 -4.22 -12.38 -12.89
N ALA A 55 -5.23 -13.08 -12.37
CA ALA A 55 -6.22 -13.83 -13.16
C ALA A 55 -7.54 -13.99 -12.38
N ASN A 56 -8.69 -13.80 -13.05
CA ASN A 56 -10.03 -14.05 -12.49
C ASN A 56 -10.28 -13.40 -11.12
N GLY A 57 -9.82 -12.16 -10.93
CA GLY A 57 -9.98 -11.40 -9.68
C GLY A 57 -8.93 -11.70 -8.61
N LEU A 58 -8.15 -12.79 -8.74
CA LEU A 58 -7.01 -13.09 -7.87
C LEU A 58 -5.76 -12.38 -8.39
N THR A 59 -5.01 -11.73 -7.50
CA THR A 59 -3.72 -11.13 -7.75
C THR A 59 -2.72 -11.62 -6.70
N LEU A 60 -1.54 -12.05 -7.14
CA LEU A 60 -0.37 -12.23 -6.28
C LEU A 60 0.67 -11.19 -6.66
N GLY A 61 1.34 -10.60 -5.68
CA GLY A 61 2.36 -9.63 -5.96
C GLY A 61 3.41 -9.50 -4.89
N VAL A 62 4.45 -8.79 -5.27
CA VAL A 62 5.55 -8.34 -4.43
C VAL A 62 5.63 -6.84 -4.61
N TRP A 63 5.81 -6.14 -3.52
CA TRP A 63 6.10 -4.71 -3.50
C TRP A 63 7.32 -4.47 -2.64
N GLY A 64 8.03 -3.37 -2.84
CA GLY A 64 9.07 -2.95 -1.92
C GLY A 64 9.24 -1.46 -1.92
N SER A 65 10.00 -0.98 -0.93
CA SER A 65 10.47 0.39 -0.88
C SER A 65 11.97 0.40 -0.61
N SER A 66 12.70 1.30 -1.25
CA SER A 66 14.11 1.54 -0.98
C SER A 66 14.39 3.02 -1.05
N SER A 67 14.85 3.59 0.06
CA SER A 67 15.28 4.99 0.08
C SER A 67 16.53 5.22 -0.77
N PHE A 68 16.62 6.39 -1.39
CA PHE A 68 17.78 6.77 -2.21
C PHE A 68 19.09 6.89 -1.41
N ASN A 69 19.00 7.17 -0.11
CA ASN A 69 20.14 7.26 0.79
C ASN A 69 20.42 5.94 1.53
N SER A 70 19.74 4.85 1.16
CA SER A 70 19.88 3.52 1.77
C SER A 70 19.64 3.50 3.29
N SER A 71 18.76 4.38 3.80
CA SER A 71 18.37 4.45 5.22
C SER A 71 17.07 3.71 5.55
N TRP A 72 16.31 3.29 4.54
CA TRP A 72 15.05 2.55 4.65
C TRP A 72 14.96 1.51 3.53
N ARG A 73 14.44 0.32 3.89
CA ARG A 73 14.01 -0.72 2.96
C ARG A 73 12.83 -1.52 3.50
N GLU A 74 11.98 -1.96 2.59
CA GLU A 74 10.79 -2.78 2.86
C GLU A 74 10.59 -3.76 1.70
N PHE A 75 10.11 -4.96 2.03
CA PHE A 75 9.78 -5.99 1.06
C PHE A 75 8.49 -6.69 1.50
N ASP A 76 7.46 -6.57 0.68
CA ASP A 76 6.13 -7.07 1.00
C ASP A 76 5.71 -8.12 0.00
N LEU A 77 5.17 -9.23 0.50
CA LEU A 77 4.39 -10.15 -0.30
C LEU A 77 2.91 -9.90 -0.08
N TYR A 78 2.12 -9.96 -1.15
CA TYR A 78 0.68 -9.81 -1.00
C TYR A 78 -0.14 -10.73 -1.91
N VAL A 79 -1.35 -11.01 -1.45
CA VAL A 79 -2.40 -11.63 -2.23
C VAL A 79 -3.66 -10.78 -2.13
N ARG A 80 -4.31 -10.54 -3.26
CA ARG A 80 -5.58 -9.82 -3.33
C ARG A 80 -6.61 -10.67 -4.06
N TYR A 81 -7.86 -10.61 -3.61
CA TYR A 81 -9.00 -11.08 -4.38
C TYR A 81 -10.04 -9.96 -4.48
N SER A 82 -10.51 -9.67 -5.70
CA SER A 82 -11.50 -8.63 -5.95
C SER A 82 -12.72 -9.20 -6.66
N ILE A 83 -13.90 -8.81 -6.20
CA ILE A 83 -15.19 -9.16 -6.80
C ILE A 83 -16.10 -7.93 -6.81
N GLY A 84 -16.42 -7.45 -8.02
CA GLY A 84 -17.11 -6.18 -8.18
C GLY A 84 -16.35 -5.04 -7.50
N ASN A 85 -17.02 -4.34 -6.61
CA ASN A 85 -16.44 -3.20 -5.88
C ASN A 85 -15.76 -3.58 -4.56
N LEU A 86 -15.77 -4.86 -4.19
CA LEU A 86 -15.17 -5.36 -2.95
C LEU A 86 -13.79 -5.94 -3.24
N SER A 87 -12.80 -5.63 -2.41
CA SER A 87 -11.48 -6.24 -2.45
C SER A 87 -11.04 -6.69 -1.06
N LEU A 88 -10.43 -7.87 -0.98
CA LEU A 88 -9.70 -8.36 0.18
C LEU A 88 -8.23 -8.51 -0.21
N LEU A 89 -7.34 -7.88 0.56
CA LEU A 89 -5.90 -7.92 0.42
C LEU A 89 -5.31 -8.49 1.70
N ILE A 90 -4.36 -9.41 1.57
CA ILE A 90 -3.48 -9.83 2.66
C ILE A 90 -2.07 -9.41 2.28
N THR A 91 -1.41 -8.66 3.16
CA THR A 91 -0.04 -8.19 2.98
C THR A 91 0.83 -8.76 4.10
N ASP A 92 1.98 -9.31 3.75
CA ASP A 92 3.04 -9.75 4.65
C ASP A 92 4.16 -8.71 4.58
N TYR A 93 4.20 -7.83 5.58
CA TYR A 93 5.21 -6.79 5.72
C TYR A 93 6.50 -7.37 6.26
N PHE A 94 7.61 -7.10 5.58
CA PHE A 94 8.94 -7.44 6.06
C PHE A 94 9.92 -6.27 5.88
N LEU A 95 10.54 -5.88 6.98
CA LEU A 95 11.51 -4.80 7.03
C LEU A 95 12.92 -5.38 7.17
N PRO A 96 13.68 -5.53 6.07
CA PRO A 96 15.05 -6.01 6.16
C PRO A 96 15.94 -4.98 6.89
N HIS A 97 16.63 -5.44 7.94
CA HIS A 97 17.51 -4.61 8.76
C HIS A 97 18.96 -4.52 8.24
N ASP A 98 19.23 -4.81 6.98
CA ASP A 98 20.58 -4.64 6.37
C ASP A 98 20.89 -3.18 5.96
N LEU A 99 20.50 -2.26 6.84
CA LEU A 99 20.82 -0.84 6.79
C LEU A 99 22.16 -0.59 7.53
N PRO A 100 22.82 0.57 7.36
CA PRO A 100 24.19 0.80 7.86
C PRO A 100 24.43 0.49 9.35
N ASN A 101 23.39 0.41 10.17
CA ASN A 101 23.44 0.20 11.61
C ASN A 101 22.53 -0.95 12.13
N GLY A 102 22.02 -1.82 11.26
CA GLY A 102 21.09 -2.90 11.65
C GLY A 102 21.71 -4.30 11.54
N ASP A 103 21.29 -5.20 12.42
CA ASP A 103 21.63 -6.62 12.33
C ASP A 103 20.87 -7.26 11.16
N LYS A 104 21.52 -8.17 10.44
CA LYS A 104 20.83 -8.90 9.36
C LYS A 104 19.70 -9.74 9.92
N VAL A 105 18.47 -9.40 9.53
CA VAL A 105 17.29 -10.22 9.78
C VAL A 105 17.05 -11.14 8.58
N SER A 106 16.85 -12.42 8.86
CA SER A 106 16.47 -13.39 7.84
C SER A 106 15.02 -13.20 7.46
N TYR A 107 14.73 -13.15 6.17
CA TYR A 107 13.35 -13.21 5.64
C TYR A 107 12.60 -14.48 6.07
N PHE A 108 13.31 -15.56 6.42
CA PHE A 108 12.66 -16.77 6.92
C PHE A 108 12.45 -16.75 8.44
N ASN A 109 12.91 -15.70 9.13
CA ASN A 109 12.56 -15.48 10.53
C ASN A 109 11.20 -14.81 10.63
N PHE A 110 10.16 -15.62 10.53
CA PHE A 110 8.80 -15.13 10.47
C PHE A 110 8.33 -14.37 11.73
N SER A 111 9.06 -14.39 12.87
CA SER A 111 8.72 -13.52 14.01
C SER A 111 8.88 -12.03 13.71
N GLU A 112 9.61 -11.69 12.64
CA GLU A 112 9.92 -10.31 12.22
C GLU A 112 8.95 -9.81 11.14
N HIS A 113 7.87 -10.55 10.91
CA HIS A 113 6.85 -10.25 9.90
C HIS A 113 5.58 -9.75 10.56
N VAL A 114 4.93 -8.77 9.92
CA VAL A 114 3.58 -8.32 10.30
C VAL A 114 2.64 -8.64 9.15
N VAL A 115 1.57 -9.38 9.42
CA VAL A 115 0.58 -9.71 8.39
C VAL A 115 -0.69 -8.91 8.61
N GLU A 116 -1.10 -8.19 7.57
CA GLU A 116 -2.28 -7.33 7.56
C GLU A 116 -3.37 -7.89 6.66
N ALA A 117 -4.62 -7.78 7.10
CA ALA A 117 -5.79 -7.96 6.27
C ALA A 117 -6.43 -6.61 5.98
N THR A 118 -6.72 -6.38 4.70
CA THR A 118 -7.25 -5.13 4.18
C THR A 118 -8.51 -5.39 3.37
N LEU A 119 -9.63 -4.86 3.84
CA LEU A 119 -10.91 -4.89 3.16
C LEU A 119 -11.17 -3.50 2.55
N SER A 120 -11.46 -3.44 1.25
CA SER A 120 -11.86 -2.19 0.61
C SER A 120 -13.16 -2.32 -0.15
N TYR A 121 -13.96 -1.24 -0.14
CA TYR A 121 -15.20 -1.16 -0.90
C TYR A 121 -15.37 0.24 -1.50
N THR A 122 -15.63 0.30 -2.80
CA THR A 122 -15.92 1.55 -3.53
C THR A 122 -17.39 1.61 -3.92
N PHE A 123 -18.08 2.69 -3.56
CA PHE A 123 -19.52 2.82 -3.81
C PHE A 123 -19.87 3.02 -5.31
N GLY A 124 -18.89 3.35 -6.14
CA GLY A 124 -19.01 3.50 -7.59
C GLY A 124 -19.04 4.96 -8.04
N GLU A 125 -19.32 5.23 -9.32
CA GLU A 125 -19.23 6.59 -9.87
C GLU A 125 -20.31 7.55 -9.34
N SER A 126 -21.49 7.05 -8.97
CA SER A 126 -22.58 7.87 -8.42
C SER A 126 -22.30 8.37 -7.01
N LEU A 127 -21.43 7.68 -6.29
CA LEU A 127 -20.92 8.05 -4.97
C LEU A 127 -19.45 7.62 -4.94
N PRO A 128 -18.51 8.47 -5.39
CA PRO A 128 -17.07 8.15 -5.53
C PRO A 128 -16.37 8.13 -4.17
N LEU A 129 -16.96 7.38 -3.24
CA LEU A 129 -16.54 7.15 -1.88
C LEU A 129 -15.96 5.76 -1.79
N THR A 130 -14.76 5.66 -1.24
CA THR A 130 -14.10 4.39 -0.94
C THR A 130 -13.87 4.30 0.56
N PHE A 131 -14.11 3.10 1.12
CA PHE A 131 -13.70 2.77 2.47
C PHE A 131 -12.65 1.69 2.44
N VAL A 132 -11.69 1.80 3.34
CA VAL A 132 -10.65 0.79 3.57
C VAL A 132 -10.58 0.50 5.06
N TRP A 133 -10.55 -0.77 5.41
CA TRP A 133 -10.32 -1.26 6.77
C TRP A 133 -9.10 -2.17 6.75
N ASN A 134 -8.12 -1.88 7.59
CA ASN A 134 -6.84 -2.57 7.62
C ASN A 134 -6.57 -3.01 9.05
N THR A 135 -6.23 -4.27 9.27
CA THR A 135 -5.88 -4.79 10.60
C THR A 135 -4.69 -5.74 10.49
N ASN A 136 -3.63 -5.43 11.24
CA ASN A 136 -2.53 -6.35 11.49
C ASN A 136 -3.05 -7.48 12.37
N PHE A 137 -2.99 -8.73 11.91
CA PHE A 137 -3.54 -9.88 12.64
C PHE A 137 -2.49 -10.96 12.96
N VAL A 138 -1.25 -10.77 12.50
CA VAL A 138 -0.06 -11.57 12.87
C VAL A 138 1.11 -10.63 13.07
N GLY A 139 1.97 -10.92 14.04
CA GLY A 139 3.18 -10.12 14.30
C GLY A 139 2.93 -8.82 15.06
N ASP A 140 1.69 -8.58 15.47
CA ASP A 140 1.24 -7.39 16.18
C ASP A 140 0.20 -7.79 17.22
N GLU A 141 0.56 -7.69 18.51
CA GLU A 141 -0.31 -8.09 19.63
C GLU A 141 -1.46 -7.12 19.87
N ASP A 142 -1.30 -5.86 19.46
CA ASP A 142 -2.33 -4.82 19.60
C ASP A 142 -3.40 -4.93 18.50
N TYR A 143 -3.14 -5.75 17.48
CA TYR A 143 -3.94 -5.83 16.26
C TYR A 143 -4.19 -4.44 15.66
N SER A 144 -3.11 -3.69 15.45
CA SER A 144 -3.17 -2.29 15.00
C SER A 144 -4.09 -2.17 13.80
N THR A 145 -5.02 -1.22 13.87
CA THR A 145 -6.10 -1.10 12.91
C THR A 145 -6.15 0.32 12.35
N PHE A 146 -6.23 0.44 11.04
CA PHE A 146 -6.41 1.72 10.35
C PHE A 146 -7.64 1.66 9.46
N VAL A 147 -8.49 2.67 9.56
CA VAL A 147 -9.71 2.81 8.77
C VAL A 147 -9.64 4.12 8.01
N GLU A 148 -9.89 4.08 6.71
CA GLU A 148 -9.85 5.25 5.83
C GLU A 148 -11.17 5.39 5.08
N ALA A 149 -11.60 6.63 4.89
CA ALA A 149 -12.58 7.01 3.90
C ALA A 149 -11.95 8.03 2.95
N SER A 150 -12.11 7.80 1.64
CA SER A 150 -11.65 8.71 0.60
C SER A 150 -12.77 9.04 -0.38
N TYR A 151 -12.87 10.30 -0.77
CA TYR A 151 -13.85 10.80 -1.73
C TYR A 151 -13.15 11.49 -2.89
N THR A 152 -13.38 11.00 -4.11
CA THR A 152 -12.75 11.54 -5.32
C THR A 152 -13.66 12.56 -6.00
N ILE A 153 -13.11 13.75 -6.26
CA ILE A 153 -13.75 14.83 -6.99
C ILE A 153 -13.01 14.97 -8.33
N PRO A 154 -13.60 14.53 -9.45
CA PRO A 154 -13.01 14.76 -10.76
C PRO A 154 -13.08 16.26 -11.09
N THR A 155 -11.97 16.83 -11.56
CA THR A 155 -11.91 18.21 -12.04
C THR A 155 -11.38 18.27 -13.46
N SER A 156 -11.51 19.41 -14.14
CA SER A 156 -11.00 19.56 -15.51
C SER A 156 -9.47 19.49 -15.62
N PHE A 157 -8.74 19.57 -14.51
CA PHE A 157 -7.28 19.63 -14.52
C PHE A 157 -6.60 18.42 -13.85
N ALA A 158 -7.16 17.93 -12.75
CA ALA A 158 -6.64 16.83 -11.95
C ALA A 158 -7.77 16.18 -11.14
N ASP A 159 -7.63 14.91 -10.78
CA ASP A 159 -8.52 14.28 -9.82
C ASP A 159 -8.10 14.67 -8.41
N ILE A 160 -9.06 15.08 -7.59
CA ILE A 160 -8.83 15.49 -6.20
C ILE A 160 -9.42 14.45 -5.25
N ASP A 161 -8.57 13.79 -4.46
CA ASP A 161 -9.03 12.92 -3.38
C ASP A 161 -9.02 13.68 -2.06
N LEU A 162 -10.16 13.68 -1.37
CA LEU A 162 -10.29 14.10 0.03
C LEU A 162 -10.24 12.84 0.90
N ILE A 163 -9.31 12.78 1.85
CA ILE A 163 -9.03 11.55 2.59
C ILE A 163 -9.05 11.85 4.09
N VAL A 164 -9.73 10.99 4.85
CA VAL A 164 -9.67 10.95 6.31
C VAL A 164 -9.39 9.53 6.78
N GLY A 165 -8.47 9.39 7.72
CA GLY A 165 -8.06 8.12 8.28
C GLY A 165 -7.96 8.16 9.80
N VAL A 166 -8.41 7.09 10.44
CA VAL A 166 -8.46 6.93 11.89
C VAL A 166 -7.84 5.60 12.31
N THR A 167 -7.30 5.56 13.52
CA THR A 167 -7.12 4.31 14.27
C THR A 167 -8.18 4.24 15.36
N PRO A 168 -8.88 3.11 15.54
CA PRO A 168 -9.93 3.01 16.56
C PRO A 168 -9.40 2.71 17.96
N LYS A 169 -8.11 2.39 18.10
CA LYS A 169 -7.49 1.93 19.36
C LYS A 169 -5.97 2.09 19.32
N THR A 170 -5.35 1.79 20.47
CA THR A 170 -3.90 1.67 20.65
C THR A 170 -3.29 0.70 19.63
N GLY A 171 -2.11 1.05 19.12
CA GLY A 171 -1.30 0.25 18.22
C GLY A 171 -0.29 1.12 17.47
N TYR A 172 0.15 0.68 16.28
CA TYR A 172 1.20 1.34 15.48
C TYR A 172 0.91 2.81 15.13
N TYR A 173 -0.37 3.20 15.05
CA TYR A 173 -0.77 4.51 14.56
C TYR A 173 -0.97 5.56 15.65
N SER A 174 -1.29 5.15 16.88
CA SER A 174 -1.56 6.04 18.02
C SER A 174 -1.74 5.22 19.31
N ASP A 175 -1.71 5.89 20.47
CA ASP A 175 -1.94 5.30 21.79
C ASP A 175 -3.43 5.07 22.12
N GLY A 176 -4.35 5.38 21.22
CA GLY A 176 -5.79 5.25 21.42
C GLY A 176 -6.60 5.54 20.15
N PHE A 177 -7.88 5.86 20.30
CA PHE A 177 -8.66 6.38 19.17
C PHE A 177 -8.08 7.72 18.73
N ALA A 178 -7.73 7.84 17.44
CA ALA A 178 -7.19 9.08 16.90
C ALA A 178 -7.47 9.23 15.40
N PHE A 179 -7.57 10.49 14.96
CA PHE A 179 -7.41 10.84 13.55
C PHE A 179 -5.91 10.91 13.25
N VAL A 180 -5.46 10.08 12.32
CA VAL A 180 -4.03 9.95 11.96
C VAL A 180 -3.76 10.41 10.54
N VAL A 181 -4.81 10.55 9.72
CA VAL A 181 -4.73 11.12 8.37
C VAL A 181 -5.88 12.09 8.14
N THR A 182 -5.54 13.30 7.72
CA THR A 182 -6.41 14.20 6.98
C THR A 182 -5.62 14.69 5.78
N SER A 183 -6.08 14.46 4.55
CA SER A 183 -5.27 14.79 3.39
C SER A 183 -6.09 15.21 2.17
N ILE A 184 -5.43 15.99 1.31
CA ILE A 184 -5.89 16.32 -0.02
C ILE A 184 -4.81 15.86 -1.00
N LYS A 185 -5.21 15.04 -1.97
CA LYS A 185 -4.33 14.54 -3.02
C LYS A 185 -4.82 15.03 -4.37
N ALA A 186 -3.94 15.61 -5.16
CA ALA A 186 -4.20 15.92 -6.56
C ALA A 186 -3.40 14.96 -7.44
N SER A 187 -4.08 14.24 -8.33
CA SER A 187 -3.48 13.27 -9.25
C SER A 187 -3.73 13.67 -10.70
N LYS A 188 -2.72 13.53 -11.56
CA LYS A 188 -2.81 13.87 -12.97
C LYS A 188 -1.91 12.99 -13.82
N GLU A 189 -2.42 12.53 -14.97
CA GLU A 189 -1.58 11.96 -16.02
C GLU A 189 -1.03 13.07 -16.92
N ILE A 190 0.29 13.12 -17.06
CA ILE A 190 0.96 14.01 -18.00
C ILE A 190 1.35 13.21 -19.23
N SER A 191 0.72 13.51 -20.37
CA SER A 191 1.14 12.97 -21.65
C SER A 191 2.51 13.52 -22.04
N VAL A 192 3.47 12.63 -22.18
CA VAL A 192 4.82 12.94 -22.69
C VAL A 192 4.82 12.85 -24.22
N ASN A 193 4.10 11.87 -24.77
CA ASN A 193 3.79 11.74 -26.20
C ASN A 193 2.51 10.90 -26.40
N ASP A 194 2.11 10.68 -27.65
CA ASP A 194 0.87 9.98 -28.01
C ASP A 194 0.74 8.55 -27.43
N ASN A 195 1.85 7.93 -27.06
CA ASN A 195 1.90 6.55 -26.57
C ASN A 195 2.39 6.44 -25.11
N PHE A 196 2.73 7.55 -24.48
CA PHE A 196 3.36 7.54 -23.15
C PHE A 196 2.85 8.69 -22.30
N SER A 197 2.22 8.34 -21.18
CA SER A 197 1.82 9.27 -20.13
C SER A 197 2.48 8.86 -18.82
N VAL A 198 2.76 9.85 -17.99
CA VAL A 198 3.33 9.67 -16.66
C VAL A 198 2.31 10.15 -15.63
N PRO A 199 1.74 9.23 -14.83
CA PRO A 199 0.92 9.61 -13.69
C PRO A 199 1.80 10.26 -12.62
N LEU A 200 1.38 11.43 -12.15
CA LEU A 200 1.97 12.07 -10.99
C LEU A 200 0.90 12.48 -9.98
N TYR A 201 1.33 12.69 -8.75
CA TYR A 201 0.47 13.26 -7.72
C TYR A 201 1.23 14.20 -6.80
N THR A 202 0.48 15.09 -6.15
CA THR A 202 0.92 15.85 -4.98
C THR A 202 -0.11 15.65 -3.87
N GLN A 203 0.36 15.41 -2.66
CA GLN A 203 -0.50 15.15 -1.51
C GLN A 203 -0.05 15.99 -0.30
N ALA A 204 -0.96 16.80 0.22
CA ALA A 204 -0.80 17.47 1.50
C ALA A 204 -1.45 16.61 2.58
N ILE A 205 -0.68 16.19 3.58
CA ILE A 205 -1.10 15.27 4.65
C ILE A 205 -0.89 15.98 5.98
N LEU A 206 -1.91 15.96 6.82
CA LEU A 206 -1.83 16.32 8.23
C LEU A 206 -2.14 15.06 9.04
N ASN A 207 -1.29 14.74 10.01
CA ASN A 207 -1.58 13.78 11.07
C ASN A 207 -1.92 14.57 12.36
N PRO A 208 -3.21 14.71 12.70
CA PRO A 208 -3.63 15.45 13.89
C PRO A 208 -3.08 14.91 15.21
N ASP A 209 -2.89 13.59 15.31
CA ASP A 209 -2.42 12.94 16.53
C ASP A 209 -0.94 13.25 16.81
N SER A 210 -0.08 13.02 15.82
CA SER A 210 1.36 13.31 15.93
C SER A 210 1.69 14.79 15.77
N LYS A 211 0.72 15.61 15.33
CA LYS A 211 0.85 17.05 15.03
C LYS A 211 1.89 17.32 13.93
N ASP A 212 1.99 16.40 12.98
CA ASP A 212 2.95 16.47 11.88
C ASP A 212 2.27 16.73 10.53
N VAL A 213 3.04 17.28 9.59
CA VAL A 213 2.57 17.64 8.25
C VAL A 213 3.56 17.18 7.19
N PHE A 214 3.02 16.72 6.06
CA PHE A 214 3.80 16.27 4.92
C PHE A 214 3.26 16.85 3.63
N LEU A 215 4.17 17.25 2.73
CA LEU A 215 3.84 17.54 1.35
C LEU A 215 4.63 16.58 0.47
N VAL A 216 3.92 15.61 -0.10
CA VAL A 216 4.52 14.50 -0.86
C VAL A 216 4.27 14.71 -2.34
N PHE A 217 5.33 14.61 -3.12
CA PHE A 217 5.26 14.47 -4.57
C PHE A 217 5.55 13.01 -4.93
N GLY A 218 4.81 12.46 -5.89
CA GLY A 218 5.10 11.14 -6.40
C GLY A 218 4.84 11.01 -7.90
N VAL A 219 5.58 10.08 -8.51
CA VAL A 219 5.48 9.71 -9.92
C VAL A 219 5.33 8.20 -9.99
N LYS A 220 4.42 7.72 -10.83
CA LYS A 220 4.15 6.29 -11.00
C LYS A 220 4.59 5.82 -12.37
N PHE A 221 5.16 4.62 -12.46
CA PHE A 221 5.56 3.98 -13.71
C PHE A 221 5.06 2.55 -13.76
#